data_AF-A0A7C4UFC7-F1
#
_entry.id   AF-A0A7C4UFC7-F1
#
_cell.length_a   1.000
_cell.length_b   1.000
_cell.length_c   1.000
_cell.angle_alpha   90.00
_cell.angle_beta   90.00
_cell.angle_gamma   90.00
#
_symmetry.space_group_name_H-M   'P 1'
#
loop_
_entity.id
_entity.type
_entity.pdbx_description
1 polymer ?
#
loop_
_entity_poly.entity_id
_entity_poly.type
_entity_poly.pdbx_seq_one_letter_code
_entity_poly.pdbx_strand_id
1 'polypeptide(L)' 'MPIVKVKDGEPFELAFKRFKRLCEQEKILSEIKKHQRYEKPSEKRKRKKLNAKRNRLMRK' A
#
# COMPACT_ATOMS: atom_id res chain seq x y z
N MET A 1 -9.03 -3.81 -1.64
CA MET A 1 -9.66 -4.11 -0.34
C MET A 1 -9.39 -5.58 -0.08
N PRO A 2 -8.59 -5.93 0.94
CA PRO A 2 -8.05 -7.27 1.09
C PRO A 2 -9.08 -8.19 1.73
N ILE A 3 -9.31 -9.35 1.10
CA ILE A 3 -10.21 -10.38 1.60
C ILE A 3 -9.34 -11.55 2.07
N VAL A 4 -9.46 -11.91 3.35
CA VAL A 4 -8.80 -13.08 3.93
C VAL A 4 -9.85 -14.11 4.31
N LYS A 5 -9.84 -15.25 3.62
CA LYS A 5 -10.66 -16.40 4.00
C LYS A 5 -9.89 -17.21 5.03
N VAL A 6 -10.41 -17.26 6.26
CA VAL A 6 -9.86 -18.09 7.34
C VAL A 6 -10.35 -19.53 7.13
N LYS A 7 -9.44 -20.51 7.21
CA LYS A 7 -9.80 -21.93 7.14
C LYS A 7 -10.01 -22.49 8.54
N ASP A 8 -10.94 -23.43 8.69
CA ASP A 8 -11.21 -24.11 9.97
C ASP A 8 -9.98 -24.93 10.38
N GLY A 9 -9.35 -24.52 11.49
CA GLY A 9 -8.09 -25.08 12.00
C GLY A 9 -6.87 -24.16 11.95
N GLU A 10 -6.97 -22.97 11.35
CA GLU A 10 -5.87 -21.99 11.42
C GLU A 10 -5.88 -21.18 12.72
N PRO A 11 -4.73 -21.01 13.40
CA PRO A 11 -4.61 -20.07 14.50
C PRO A 11 -4.88 -18.62 14.04
N PHE A 12 -5.66 -17.88 14.83
CA PHE A 12 -6.05 -16.49 14.54
C PHE A 12 -4.86 -15.58 14.20
N GLU A 13 -3.74 -15.75 14.91
CA GLU A 13 -2.53 -14.95 14.67
C GLU A 13 -1.97 -15.10 13.26
N LEU A 14 -2.10 -16.29 12.66
CA LEU A 14 -1.59 -16.57 11.32
C LEU A 14 -2.47 -15.88 10.26
N ALA A 15 -3.78 -15.93 10.44
CA ALA A 15 -4.73 -15.20 9.60
C ALA A 15 -4.51 -13.67 9.70
N PHE A 16 -4.26 -13.16 10.90
CA PHE A 16 -3.98 -11.75 11.13
C PHE A 16 -2.66 -11.29 10.47
N LYS A 17 -1.60 -12.09 10.55
CA LYS A 17 -0.34 -11.81 9.84
C LYS A 17 -0.54 -11.75 8.32
N ARG A 18 -1.32 -12.67 7.74
CA ARG A 18 -1.66 -12.63 6.30
C ARG A 18 -2.47 -11.39 5.94
N PHE A 19 -3.44 -11.01 6.77
CA PHE A 19 -4.21 -9.78 6.59
C PHE A 19 -3.34 -8.54 6.59
N LYS A 20 -2.44 -8.39 7.58
CA LYS A 20 -1.48 -7.26 7.63
C LYS A 20 -0.63 -7.20 6.36
N ARG A 21 -0.08 -8.32 5.93
CA ARG A 21 0.73 -8.39 4.70
C ARG A 21 -0.07 -7.98 3.46
N LEU A 22 -1.34 -8.39 3.35
CA LEU A 22 -2.20 -8.00 2.23
C LEU A 22 -2.54 -6.50 2.25
N CYS A 23 -2.82 -5.94 3.42
CA CYS A 23 -3.02 -4.50 3.60
C CYS A 23 -1.76 -3.68 3.22
N GLU A 24 -0.58 -4.17 3.57
CA GLU A 24 0.70 -3.56 3.20
C GLU A 24 0.96 -3.66 1.69
N GLN A 25 0.64 -4.81 1.09
CA GLN A 25 0.78 -5.03 -0.36
C GLN A 25 -0.13 -4.11 -1.17
N GLU A 26 -1.38 -3.93 -0.76
CA GLU A 26 -2.32 -3.01 -1.42
C GLU A 26 -2.01 -1.53 -1.14
N LYS A 27 -1.10 -1.21 -0.21
CA LYS A 27 -0.69 0.17 0.14
C LYS A 27 -1.86 1.08 0.53
N ILE A 28 -2.89 0.52 1.16
CA ILE A 28 -4.14 1.20 1.55
C ILE A 28 -3.85 2.48 2.36
N LEU A 29 -2.94 2.39 3.34
CA LEU A 29 -2.54 3.54 4.17
C LEU A 29 -1.87 4.66 3.36
N SER A 30 -1.14 4.32 2.30
CA SER A 30 -0.52 5.32 1.42
C SER A 30 -1.55 5.99 0.51
N GLU A 31 -2.59 5.25 0.10
CA GLU A 31 -3.71 5.81 -0.66
C GLU A 31 -4.55 6.77 0.17
N ILE A 32 -4.88 6.40 1.41
CA ILE A 32 -5.59 7.29 2.34
C ILE A 32 -4.83 8.61 2.49
N LYS A 33 -3.54 8.57 2.83
CA LYS A 33 -2.70 9.79 2.97
C LYS A 33 -2.63 10.63 1.70
N LYS A 34 -2.72 9.99 0.53
CA LYS A 34 -2.72 10.65 -0.77
C LYS A 34 -4.04 11.34 -1.08
N HIS A 35 -5.15 10.81 -0.57
CA HIS A 35 -6.51 11.29 -0.85
C HIS A 35 -7.06 12.20 0.27
N GLN A 36 -6.36 12.31 1.40
CA GLN A 36 -6.71 13.21 2.51
C GLN A 36 -6.87 14.69 2.11
N ARG A 37 -6.22 15.13 1.03
CA ARG A 37 -6.34 16.49 0.51
C ARG A 37 -6.36 16.51 -1.01
N TYR A 38 -6.99 17.53 -1.58
CA TYR A 38 -6.87 17.78 -3.01
C TYR A 38 -5.42 18.10 -3.38
N GLU A 39 -4.87 17.31 -4.29
CA GLU A 39 -3.56 17.54 -4.87
C GLU A 39 -3.74 18.03 -6.30
N LYS A 40 -3.23 19.24 -6.60
CA LYS A 40 -3.28 19.81 -7.95
C LYS A 40 -2.63 18.83 -8.96
N PRO A 41 -3.16 18.72 -10.20
CA PRO A 41 -2.62 17.80 -11.20
C PRO A 41 -1.12 17.93 -11.46
N SER A 42 -0.56 19.15 -11.35
CA SER A 42 0.88 19.42 -11.47
C SER A 42 1.69 18.73 -10.37
N GLU A 43 1.28 18.88 -9.12
CA GLU A 43 1.95 18.28 -7.96
C GLU A 43 1.84 16.76 -7.99
N LYS A 44 0.69 16.21 -8.41
CA LYS A 44 0.50 14.78 -8.64
C LYS A 44 1.49 14.22 -9.67
N ARG A 45 1.72 14.94 -10.78
CA ARG A 45 2.72 14.57 -11.81
C ARG A 45 4.14 14.66 -11.25
N LYS A 46 4.48 15.71 -10.51
CA LYS A 46 5.80 15.91 -9.87
C LYS A 46 6.11 14.78 -8.87
N ARG A 47 5.17 14.46 -7.98
CA ARG A 47 5.31 13.37 -7.00
C ARG A 47 5.50 12.00 -7.66
N LYS A 48 4.75 11.70 -8.73
CA LYS A 48 4.93 10.46 -9.49
C LYS A 48 6.35 10.34 -10.08
N LYS A 49 6.88 11.41 -10.69
CA LYS A 49 8.25 11.44 -11.25
C LYS A 49 9.31 11.23 -10.16
N LEU A 50 9.17 11.90 -9.02
CA LEU A 50 10.10 11.76 -7.89
C LEU A 50 10.11 10.34 -7.31
N ASN A 51 8.92 9.74 -7.13
CA ASN A 51 8.83 8.35 -6.66
C ASN A 51 9.45 7.37 -7.66
N ALA A 52 9.25 7.57 -8.97
CA ALA A 52 9.89 6.73 -9.99
C ALA A 52 11.42 6.87 -9.97
N LYS A 53 11.94 8.10 -9.83
CA LYS A 53 13.39 8.35 -9.71
C LYS A 53 13.98 7.68 -8.46
N ARG A 54 13.31 7.82 -7.31
CA ARG A 54 13.71 7.15 -6.06
C ARG A 54 13.73 5.63 -6.21
N ASN A 55 12.67 5.04 -6.77
CA ASN A 55 12.62 3.59 -6.97
C ASN A 55 13.71 3.07 -7.92
N ARG A 56 14.10 3.87 -8.92
CA ARG A 56 15.19 3.53 -9.84
C ARG A 56 16.55 3.58 -9.14
N LEU A 57 16.77 4.55 -8.26
CA LEU A 57 18.01 4.68 -7.49
C LEU A 57 18.15 3.55 -6.46
N MET A 58 17.07 3.17 -5.77
CA MET A 58 17.09 2.11 -4.75
C MET A 58 17.20 0.68 -5.33
N ARG A 59 17.06 0.51 -6.64
CA ARG A 59 17.21 -0.78 -7.35
C ARG A 59 18.59 -0.94 -7.98
N LYS A 60 19.45 0.07 -7.87
CA LYS A 60 20.83 0.05 -8.35
C LYS A 60 21.75 -0.22 -7.16
#